data_AF-A0A8J3D0Q9-F1
#
_entry.id   AF-A0A8J3D0Q9-F1
#
_cell.length_a   1.000
_cell.length_b   1.000
_cell.length_c   1.000
_cell.angle_alpha   90.00
_cell.angle_beta   90.00
_cell.angle_gamma   90.00
#
_symmetry.space_group_name_H-M   'P 1'
#
loop_
_entity.id
_entity.type
_entity.pdbx_description
1 polymer ?
#
loop_
_entity_poly.entity_id
_entity_poly.type
_entity_poly.pdbx_seq_one_letter_code
_entity_poly.pdbx_strand_id
1 'polypeptide(L)'
;MRFVMLFLLFLISSCSTKVETIQSDYYEIKTFTENDIPEAISLKGKKFDFPQLINPRHIFWEGDYLIVAERGNDTLMHVIDIKENKYIKRIGQNGLGPGEITMIHRFQKDKEKGNFWVYDAEQKIFAKYNLYSNSALSEIQFKQSEELFLAMDMVWSSDSTWMTIRADKEEKFVEFNIKGEIIQTFGSWEGMLDVKDVPYSVISSIHQGVLAADPARKHFVKVGVARDYIEILEKETGKIISVRGPEQFVPEFEVHYSGGYPYPHFHKNSPNFYTSCQPKSKYIYTLYFGKDMELYKEGLMDNRVLVFDYKGNIIMEFDLDHYLLSFTIDEENRKIYGITYDAEPNIVEFQF
;
A
#
# COMPACT_ATOMS: atom_id res chain seq x y z
N MET A 1 3.99 74.43 -15.93
CA MET A 1 4.53 73.75 -14.72
C MET A 1 4.03 72.32 -14.75
N ARG A 2 4.95 71.34 -14.85
CA ARG A 2 4.66 69.93 -15.16
C ARG A 2 4.02 69.20 -13.98
N PHE A 3 2.92 68.49 -14.22
CA PHE A 3 2.37 67.47 -13.33
C PHE A 3 3.20 66.19 -13.46
N VAL A 4 3.73 65.67 -12.36
CA VAL A 4 4.41 64.37 -12.30
C VAL A 4 3.43 63.36 -11.73
N MET A 5 3.03 62.39 -12.56
CA MET A 5 2.16 61.27 -12.19
C MET A 5 3.04 60.12 -11.68
N LEU A 6 2.92 59.80 -10.39
CA LEU A 6 3.65 58.69 -9.76
C LEU A 6 2.98 57.36 -10.15
N PHE A 7 3.65 56.55 -10.96
CA PHE A 7 3.21 55.19 -11.30
C PHE A 7 3.74 54.24 -10.22
N LEU A 8 2.86 53.69 -9.37
CA LEU A 8 3.19 52.61 -8.46
C LEU A 8 3.27 51.29 -9.25
N LEU A 9 4.49 50.79 -9.46
CA LEU A 9 4.74 49.44 -9.96
C LEU A 9 4.49 48.42 -8.83
N PHE A 10 3.36 47.71 -8.88
CA PHE A 10 3.15 46.51 -8.08
C PHE A 10 4.04 45.39 -8.64
N LEU A 11 5.11 45.06 -7.90
CA LEU A 11 5.91 43.87 -8.13
C LEU A 11 5.11 42.64 -7.69
N ILE A 12 4.44 42.00 -8.65
CA ILE A 12 3.81 40.69 -8.45
C ILE A 12 4.96 39.68 -8.37
N SER A 13 5.36 39.34 -7.14
CA SER A 13 6.32 38.27 -6.88
C SER A 13 5.61 36.94 -7.09
N SER A 14 5.64 36.44 -8.31
CA SER A 14 5.30 35.05 -8.60
C SER A 14 6.39 34.18 -8.00
N CYS A 15 6.12 33.63 -6.82
CA CYS A 15 6.95 32.61 -6.21
C CYS A 15 6.66 31.31 -6.98
N SER A 16 7.41 31.06 -8.07
CA SER A 16 7.43 29.74 -8.66
C SER A 16 8.24 28.84 -7.73
N THR A 17 7.57 28.00 -6.96
CA THR A 17 8.19 26.85 -6.33
C THR A 17 8.75 25.97 -7.46
N LYS A 18 10.07 26.04 -7.66
CA LYS A 18 10.75 25.06 -8.51
C LYS A 18 10.58 23.71 -7.83
N VAL A 19 9.85 22.81 -8.46
CA VAL A 19 9.84 21.38 -8.10
C VAL A 19 11.25 20.88 -8.37
N GLU A 20 12.03 20.60 -7.33
CA GLU A 20 13.36 20.01 -7.47
C GLU A 20 13.19 18.58 -8.00
N THR A 21 13.49 18.40 -9.29
CA THR A 21 13.61 17.08 -9.91
C THR A 21 14.98 16.52 -9.55
N ILE A 22 15.04 15.54 -8.64
CA ILE A 22 16.28 14.80 -8.37
C ILE A 22 16.46 13.78 -9.51
N GLN A 23 17.26 14.13 -10.51
CA GLN A 23 17.63 13.23 -11.61
C GLN A 23 18.60 12.16 -11.05
N SER A 24 18.21 10.88 -11.09
CA SER A 24 18.77 9.84 -10.22
C SER A 24 20.03 9.14 -10.78
N ASP A 25 21.19 9.46 -10.21
CA ASP A 25 22.35 8.53 -10.11
C ASP A 25 22.14 7.44 -9.02
N TYR A 26 20.91 7.26 -8.56
CA TYR A 26 20.54 6.50 -7.35
C TYR A 26 19.54 5.37 -7.58
N TYR A 27 19.51 4.78 -8.78
CA TYR A 27 18.65 3.63 -9.11
C TYR A 27 19.46 2.35 -9.23
N GLU A 28 19.19 1.35 -8.40
CA GLU A 28 19.89 0.07 -8.36
C GLU A 28 18.92 -1.07 -8.69
N ILE A 29 19.21 -1.87 -9.71
CA ILE A 29 18.43 -3.07 -10.03
C ILE A 29 19.12 -4.28 -9.43
N LYS A 30 18.37 -5.08 -8.68
CA LYS A 30 18.75 -6.40 -8.20
C LYS A 30 17.80 -7.44 -8.77
N THR A 31 18.34 -8.60 -9.09
CA THR A 31 17.56 -9.75 -9.52
C THR A 31 17.81 -10.92 -8.59
N PHE A 32 16.80 -11.77 -8.40
CA PHE A 32 16.95 -13.04 -7.72
C PHE A 32 16.07 -14.09 -8.40
N THR A 33 16.32 -15.35 -8.09
CA THR A 33 15.60 -16.53 -8.58
C THR A 33 15.13 -17.38 -7.39
N GLU A 34 14.29 -18.39 -7.62
CA GLU A 34 13.88 -19.34 -6.56
C GLU A 34 15.08 -19.99 -5.86
N ASN A 35 16.22 -20.19 -6.55
CA ASN A 35 17.43 -20.77 -5.94
C ASN A 35 18.15 -19.81 -4.96
N ASP A 36 17.86 -18.51 -5.04
CA ASP A 36 18.44 -17.51 -4.14
C ASP A 36 17.59 -17.33 -2.88
N ILE A 37 16.39 -17.92 -2.83
CA ILE A 37 15.50 -17.88 -1.68
C ILE A 37 16.05 -18.83 -0.59
N PRO A 38 16.32 -18.34 0.64
CA PRO A 38 16.75 -19.20 1.74
C PRO A 38 15.73 -20.30 2.04
N GLU A 39 16.19 -21.38 2.68
CA GLU A 39 15.30 -22.47 3.11
C GLU A 39 14.13 -21.92 3.95
N ALA A 40 12.92 -22.29 3.56
CA ALA A 40 11.70 -21.80 4.18
C ALA A 40 11.56 -22.28 5.63
N ILE A 41 11.18 -21.36 6.51
CA ILE A 41 10.83 -21.67 7.89
C ILE A 41 9.34 -21.97 7.94
N SER A 42 8.97 -23.24 8.12
CA SER A 42 7.57 -23.63 8.25
C SER A 42 6.96 -23.12 9.56
N LEU A 43 5.86 -22.38 9.48
CA LEU A 43 5.13 -21.87 10.63
C LEU A 43 3.76 -22.52 10.75
N LYS A 44 3.42 -22.91 11.98
CA LYS A 44 2.11 -23.46 12.33
C LYS A 44 1.21 -22.37 12.91
N GLY A 45 0.07 -22.16 12.26
CA GLY A 45 -0.91 -21.14 12.64
C GLY A 45 -1.83 -21.60 13.76
N LYS A 46 -2.05 -20.74 14.75
CA LYS A 46 -3.13 -20.87 15.71
C LYS A 46 -4.32 -20.04 15.23
N LYS A 47 -5.34 -20.70 14.67
CA LYS A 47 -6.59 -20.06 14.24
C LYS A 47 -7.48 -19.74 15.45
N PHE A 48 -8.07 -18.55 15.43
CA PHE A 48 -9.08 -18.13 16.40
C PHE A 48 -10.48 -18.40 15.88
N ASP A 49 -11.44 -18.44 16.81
CA ASP A 49 -12.86 -18.57 16.51
C ASP A 49 -13.62 -17.38 17.11
N PHE A 50 -13.66 -16.29 16.36
CA PHE A 50 -14.50 -15.14 16.67
C PHE A 50 -15.78 -15.23 15.82
N PRO A 51 -16.92 -15.68 16.38
CA PRO A 51 -18.16 -15.87 15.61
C PRO A 51 -18.77 -14.56 15.10
N GLN A 52 -18.26 -13.41 15.57
CA GLN A 52 -18.65 -12.10 15.08
C GLN A 52 -18.03 -11.77 13.71
N LEU A 53 -16.98 -12.47 13.31
CA LEU A 53 -16.34 -12.34 12.00
C LEU A 53 -17.03 -13.30 11.04
N ILE A 54 -17.74 -12.76 10.05
CA ILE A 54 -18.52 -13.52 9.08
C ILE A 54 -17.79 -13.61 7.73
N ASN A 55 -17.19 -12.51 7.30
CA ASN A 55 -16.49 -12.40 6.02
C ASN A 55 -15.32 -11.40 6.12
N PRO A 56 -14.38 -11.61 7.07
CA PRO A 56 -13.23 -10.73 7.23
C PRO A 56 -12.38 -10.68 5.96
N ARG A 57 -11.83 -9.50 5.66
CA ARG A 57 -11.05 -9.25 4.43
C ARG A 57 -9.67 -8.69 4.70
N HIS A 58 -9.58 -7.71 5.58
CA HIS A 58 -8.31 -7.06 5.93
C HIS A 58 -8.06 -7.13 7.42
N ILE A 59 -6.80 -7.24 7.81
CA ILE A 59 -6.35 -7.18 9.20
C ILE A 59 -5.28 -6.11 9.35
N PHE A 60 -5.35 -5.37 10.45
CA PHE A 60 -4.40 -4.34 10.81
C PHE A 60 -4.04 -4.46 12.28
N TRP A 61 -2.74 -4.40 12.58
CA TRP A 61 -2.22 -4.48 13.94
C TRP A 61 -1.87 -3.10 14.48
N GLU A 62 -2.41 -2.77 15.64
CA GLU A 62 -2.10 -1.54 16.37
C GLU A 62 -1.88 -1.81 17.85
N GLY A 63 -0.62 -2.14 18.19
CA GLY A 63 -0.19 -2.36 19.56
C GLY A 63 -0.87 -3.57 20.19
N ASP A 64 -1.84 -3.32 21.06
CA ASP A 64 -2.52 -4.36 21.82
C ASP A 64 -3.75 -4.92 21.10
N TYR A 65 -4.11 -4.36 19.94
CA TYR A 65 -5.35 -4.68 19.23
C TYR A 65 -5.11 -5.11 17.78
N LEU A 66 -6.01 -5.97 17.30
CA LEU A 66 -6.25 -6.23 15.88
C LEU A 66 -7.53 -5.55 15.45
N ILE A 67 -7.45 -4.85 14.33
CA ILE A 67 -8.59 -4.28 13.63
C ILE A 67 -8.84 -5.15 12.41
N VAL A 68 -10.03 -5.71 12.31
CA VAL A 68 -10.44 -6.56 11.18
C VAL A 68 -11.50 -5.85 10.38
N ALA A 69 -11.22 -5.57 9.11
CA ALA A 69 -12.20 -5.06 8.17
C ALA A 69 -13.06 -6.19 7.61
N GLU A 70 -14.36 -5.95 7.55
CA GLU A 70 -15.35 -6.85 6.98
C GLU A 70 -16.29 -6.05 6.08
N ARG A 71 -16.77 -6.68 4.99
CA ARG A 71 -17.85 -6.09 4.19
C ARG A 71 -19.16 -6.27 4.95
N GLY A 72 -19.68 -5.19 5.52
CA GLY A 72 -20.90 -5.19 6.31
C GLY A 72 -21.82 -4.02 5.97
N ASN A 73 -23.12 -4.17 6.28
CA ASN A 73 -24.11 -3.12 6.03
C ASN A 73 -24.15 -2.05 7.13
N ASP A 74 -23.77 -2.40 8.37
CA ASP A 74 -23.88 -1.48 9.51
C ASP A 74 -22.54 -0.86 9.91
N THR A 75 -21.52 -1.70 10.14
CA THR A 75 -20.16 -1.27 10.52
C THR A 75 -19.14 -2.12 9.79
N LEU A 76 -17.99 -1.51 9.50
CA LEU A 76 -16.98 -2.10 8.61
C LEU A 76 -15.77 -2.67 9.35
N MET A 77 -15.63 -2.44 10.65
CA MET A 77 -14.47 -2.87 11.42
C MET A 77 -14.84 -3.54 12.74
N HIS A 78 -14.05 -4.55 13.10
CA HIS A 78 -14.08 -5.23 14.39
C HIS A 78 -12.77 -4.96 15.13
N VAL A 79 -12.85 -4.75 16.44
CA VAL A 79 -11.69 -4.55 17.32
C VAL A 79 -11.55 -5.74 18.25
N ILE A 80 -10.37 -6.35 18.26
CA ILE A 80 -10.04 -7.54 19.04
C ILE A 80 -8.80 -7.25 19.88
N ASP A 81 -8.86 -7.59 21.16
CA ASP A 81 -7.73 -7.53 22.08
C ASP A 81 -6.88 -8.80 21.93
N ILE A 82 -5.60 -8.61 21.62
CA ILE A 82 -4.65 -9.68 21.35
C ILE A 82 -4.26 -10.40 22.63
N LYS A 83 -4.09 -9.66 23.73
CA LYS A 83 -3.58 -10.21 24.99
C LYS A 83 -4.60 -11.13 25.63
N GLU A 84 -5.85 -10.68 25.67
CA GLU A 84 -6.96 -11.42 26.27
C GLU A 84 -7.68 -12.33 25.25
N ASN A 85 -7.26 -12.31 23.97
CA ASN A 85 -7.92 -12.99 22.85
C ASN A 85 -9.43 -12.73 22.82
N LYS A 86 -9.81 -11.47 22.97
CA LYS A 86 -11.19 -11.08 23.25
C LYS A 86 -11.72 -10.12 22.21
N TYR A 87 -12.93 -10.41 21.72
CA TYR A 87 -13.70 -9.46 20.93
C TYR A 87 -14.13 -8.25 21.79
N ILE A 88 -13.85 -7.03 21.32
CA ILE A 88 -14.11 -5.81 22.08
C ILE A 88 -15.36 -5.08 21.55
N LYS A 89 -15.34 -4.63 20.30
CA LYS A 89 -16.41 -3.80 19.72
C LYS A 89 -16.36 -3.74 18.20
N ARG A 90 -17.40 -3.13 17.60
CA ARG A 90 -17.41 -2.70 16.19
C ARG A 90 -17.21 -1.19 16.11
N ILE A 91 -16.53 -0.74 15.06
CA ILE A 91 -16.34 0.67 14.71
C ILE A 91 -16.40 0.83 13.17
N GLY A 92 -16.37 2.07 12.68
CA GLY A 92 -16.48 2.37 11.26
C GLY A 92 -17.92 2.24 10.77
N GLN A 93 -18.80 3.10 11.27
CA GLN A 93 -20.21 3.16 10.83
C GLN A 93 -20.28 3.30 9.30
N ASN A 94 -21.07 2.43 8.68
CA ASN A 94 -21.30 2.46 7.24
C ASN A 94 -22.30 3.56 6.89
N GLY A 95 -21.91 4.47 6.00
CA GLY A 95 -22.77 5.55 5.53
C GLY A 95 -22.00 6.73 4.93
N LEU A 96 -22.73 7.80 4.65
CA LEU A 96 -22.24 9.03 3.99
C LEU A 96 -22.30 10.25 4.93
N GLY A 97 -22.70 10.05 6.19
CA GLY A 97 -22.78 11.10 7.20
C GLY A 97 -21.42 11.48 7.79
N PRO A 98 -21.35 12.56 8.59
CA PRO A 98 -20.12 12.96 9.25
C PRO A 98 -19.54 11.85 10.12
N GLY A 99 -18.30 11.45 9.84
CA GLY A 99 -17.61 10.40 10.58
C GLY A 99 -17.89 8.96 10.11
N GLU A 100 -18.75 8.79 9.10
CA GLU A 100 -19.08 7.51 8.48
C GLU A 100 -18.17 7.23 7.27
N ILE A 101 -18.00 5.96 6.92
CA ILE A 101 -17.20 5.47 5.78
C ILE A 101 -18.01 4.40 5.03
N THR A 102 -17.87 4.26 3.71
CA THR A 102 -18.58 3.23 2.92
C THR A 102 -17.71 2.04 2.61
N MET A 103 -16.39 2.24 2.57
CA MET A 103 -15.43 1.16 2.35
C MET A 103 -14.10 1.41 3.06
N ILE A 104 -13.31 0.33 3.19
CA ILE A 104 -11.94 0.39 3.71
C ILE A 104 -11.02 -0.04 2.58
N HIS A 105 -10.36 0.93 1.94
CA HIS A 105 -9.39 0.64 0.90
C HIS A 105 -8.04 0.26 1.52
N ARG A 106 -7.64 1.01 2.56
CA ARG A 106 -6.38 0.76 3.27
C ARG A 106 -6.41 1.30 4.70
N PHE A 107 -5.77 0.54 5.58
CA PHE A 107 -5.38 0.99 6.90
C PHE A 107 -4.00 1.64 6.87
N GLN A 108 -3.78 2.68 7.67
CA GLN A 108 -2.47 3.29 7.83
C GLN A 108 -2.21 3.62 9.30
N LYS A 109 -0.98 3.41 9.73
CA LYS A 109 -0.57 3.65 11.10
C LYS A 109 -0.43 5.15 11.38
N ASP A 110 -1.03 5.60 12.48
CA ASP A 110 -0.77 6.93 13.01
C ASP A 110 0.51 6.93 13.83
N LYS A 111 1.08 8.12 14.11
CA LYS A 111 2.24 8.22 15.00
C LYS A 111 1.86 7.97 16.46
N GLU A 112 0.62 8.26 16.84
CA GLU A 112 0.14 8.09 18.21
C GLU A 112 -0.43 6.68 18.38
N LYS A 113 0.04 5.96 19.42
CA LYS A 113 -0.42 4.60 19.71
C LYS A 113 -1.94 4.58 19.90
N GLY A 114 -2.59 3.63 19.25
CA GLY A 114 -4.04 3.44 19.31
C GLY A 114 -4.83 4.29 18.33
N ASN A 115 -4.16 5.19 17.61
CA ASN A 115 -4.75 5.91 16.49
C ASN A 115 -4.38 5.23 15.17
N PHE A 116 -5.30 5.28 14.21
CA PHE A 116 -5.05 4.79 12.86
C PHE A 116 -5.93 5.52 11.85
N TRP A 117 -5.52 5.46 10.59
CA TRP A 117 -6.24 6.04 9.47
C TRP A 117 -6.85 4.97 8.59
N VAL A 118 -8.03 5.27 8.06
CA VAL A 118 -8.69 4.53 6.99
C VAL A 118 -8.80 5.46 5.78
N TYR A 119 -8.43 4.96 4.61
CA TYR A 119 -8.78 5.60 3.35
C TYR A 119 -10.03 4.93 2.77
N ASP A 120 -11.07 5.73 2.57
CA ASP A 120 -12.28 5.36 1.86
C ASP A 120 -12.18 5.92 0.43
N ALA A 121 -11.95 5.03 -0.54
CA ALA A 121 -11.73 5.39 -1.93
C ALA A 121 -13.02 5.75 -2.68
N GLU A 122 -14.19 5.30 -2.20
CA GLU A 122 -15.48 5.64 -2.81
C GLU A 122 -15.86 7.08 -2.50
N GLN A 123 -15.73 7.48 -1.23
CA GLN A 123 -15.97 8.86 -0.80
C GLN A 123 -14.78 9.79 -1.05
N LYS A 124 -13.59 9.21 -1.29
CA LYS A 124 -12.30 9.91 -1.36
C LYS A 124 -12.01 10.69 -0.08
N ILE A 125 -12.18 10.03 1.07
CA ILE A 125 -11.93 10.63 2.39
C ILE A 125 -10.91 9.80 3.17
N PHE A 126 -10.17 10.50 4.02
CA PHE A 126 -9.33 9.91 5.05
C PHE A 126 -10.02 10.10 6.39
N ALA A 127 -10.14 9.02 7.15
CA ALA A 127 -10.83 8.98 8.42
C ALA A 127 -9.87 8.49 9.53
N LYS A 128 -9.68 9.29 10.59
CA LYS A 128 -8.88 8.92 11.77
C LYS A 128 -9.77 8.29 12.83
N TYR A 129 -9.36 7.15 13.35
CA TYR A 129 -10.01 6.47 14.47
C TYR A 129 -9.06 6.38 15.66
N ASN A 130 -9.64 6.39 16.85
CA ASN A 130 -8.97 6.15 18.11
C ASN A 130 -9.60 4.93 18.78
N LEU A 131 -8.79 3.88 19.00
CA LEU A 131 -9.24 2.62 19.58
C LEU A 131 -9.79 2.78 21.01
N TYR A 132 -9.39 3.81 21.73
CA TYR A 132 -9.84 4.07 23.10
C TYR A 132 -11.14 4.90 23.15
N SER A 133 -11.59 5.45 22.02
CA SER A 133 -12.87 6.16 21.93
C SER A 133 -14.06 5.19 21.99
N ASN A 134 -15.16 5.61 22.63
CA ASN A 134 -16.41 4.86 22.64
C ASN A 134 -17.28 5.08 21.39
N SER A 135 -16.86 5.98 20.49
CA SER A 135 -17.56 6.26 19.24
C SER A 135 -17.28 5.19 18.18
N ALA A 136 -18.30 4.84 17.37
CA ALA A 136 -18.13 4.06 16.15
C ALA A 136 -17.77 4.94 14.93
N LEU A 137 -17.89 6.27 15.04
CA LEU A 137 -17.54 7.24 14.01
C LEU A 137 -16.06 7.64 14.11
N SER A 138 -15.47 8.05 12.99
CA SER A 138 -14.11 8.62 12.99
C SER A 138 -14.08 9.99 13.68
N GLU A 139 -12.96 10.30 14.33
CA GLU A 139 -12.75 11.57 15.04
C GLU A 139 -12.41 12.73 14.09
N ILE A 140 -11.67 12.43 13.02
CA ILE A 140 -11.24 13.40 12.03
C ILE A 140 -11.53 12.82 10.65
N GLN A 141 -12.14 13.63 9.78
CA GLN A 141 -12.24 13.35 8.36
C GLN A 141 -11.73 14.52 7.54
N PHE A 142 -11.05 14.22 6.45
CA PHE A 142 -10.81 15.21 5.40
C PHE A 142 -10.93 14.55 4.02
N LYS A 143 -11.36 15.36 3.06
CA LYS A 143 -11.54 14.95 1.67
C LYS A 143 -10.22 15.06 0.92
N GLN A 144 -9.95 14.07 0.08
CA GLN A 144 -8.85 14.11 -0.88
C GLN A 144 -9.04 15.30 -1.83
N SER A 145 -7.97 16.04 -2.06
CA SER A 145 -7.93 17.13 -3.05
C SER A 145 -8.19 16.60 -4.46
N GLU A 146 -8.89 17.38 -5.29
CA GLU A 146 -9.13 17.02 -6.70
C GLU A 146 -7.83 16.87 -7.49
N GLU A 147 -6.78 17.59 -7.10
CA GLU A 147 -5.44 17.51 -7.71
C GLU A 147 -4.79 16.12 -7.56
N LEU A 148 -5.27 15.30 -6.61
CA LEU A 148 -4.78 13.93 -6.36
C LEU A 148 -5.50 12.86 -7.19
N PHE A 149 -6.28 13.23 -8.21
CA PHE A 149 -7.11 12.26 -8.95
C PHE A 149 -6.31 11.16 -9.68
N LEU A 150 -5.01 11.35 -9.89
CA LEU A 150 -4.10 10.40 -10.55
C LEU A 150 -3.16 9.67 -9.57
N ALA A 151 -3.29 9.92 -8.27
CA ALA A 151 -2.58 9.18 -7.24
C ALA A 151 -3.29 7.83 -7.05
N MET A 152 -2.67 6.75 -7.54
CA MET A 152 -3.28 5.41 -7.57
C MET A 152 -3.25 4.71 -6.20
N ASP A 153 -2.27 5.06 -5.39
CA ASP A 153 -2.09 4.53 -4.03
C ASP A 153 -1.48 5.66 -3.20
N MET A 154 -1.85 5.78 -1.92
CA MET A 154 -1.44 6.89 -1.08
C MET A 154 -1.14 6.42 0.33
N VAL A 155 0.05 6.73 0.83
CA VAL A 155 0.47 6.45 2.20
C VAL A 155 1.04 7.69 2.86
N TRP A 156 0.82 7.87 4.17
CA TRP A 156 1.39 8.99 4.92
C TRP A 156 2.92 9.01 4.81
N SER A 157 3.43 10.15 4.35
CA SER A 157 4.87 10.43 4.26
C SER A 157 5.35 11.37 5.36
N SER A 158 4.45 12.18 5.91
CA SER A 158 4.62 12.98 7.12
C SER A 158 3.26 13.17 7.80
N ASP A 159 3.12 14.15 8.70
CA ASP A 159 1.82 14.50 9.30
C ASP A 159 0.97 15.36 8.36
N SER A 160 1.54 15.85 7.26
CA SER A 160 0.88 16.75 6.32
C SER A 160 1.15 16.42 4.85
N THR A 161 1.76 15.27 4.56
CA THR A 161 2.08 14.83 3.20
C THR A 161 1.83 13.34 2.99
N TRP A 162 1.51 12.98 1.75
CA TRP A 162 1.36 11.60 1.28
C TRP A 162 2.40 11.29 0.21
N MET A 163 2.98 10.10 0.30
CA MET A 163 3.68 9.49 -0.82
C MET A 163 2.67 8.74 -1.67
N THR A 164 2.77 8.88 -2.97
CA THR A 164 1.87 8.25 -3.93
C THR A 164 2.61 7.62 -5.09
N ILE A 165 1.93 6.73 -5.81
CA ILE A 165 2.34 6.31 -7.16
C ILE A 165 1.48 7.04 -8.19
N ARG A 166 2.12 7.75 -9.11
CA ARG A 166 1.46 8.50 -10.19
C ARG A 166 1.36 7.63 -11.46
N ALA A 167 0.19 7.63 -12.08
CA ALA A 167 -0.07 6.75 -13.23
C ALA A 167 0.36 7.31 -14.59
N ASP A 168 0.19 8.59 -14.86
CA ASP A 168 0.08 9.11 -16.23
C ASP A 168 1.23 10.02 -16.70
N LYS A 169 2.20 10.29 -15.82
CA LYS A 169 3.39 11.07 -16.11
C LYS A 169 4.64 10.25 -15.91
N GLU A 170 5.78 10.80 -16.29
CA GLU A 170 7.08 10.16 -16.17
C GLU A 170 7.44 9.90 -14.70
N GLU A 171 7.16 10.85 -13.80
CA GLU A 171 7.53 10.72 -12.40
C GLU A 171 6.69 9.64 -11.71
N LYS A 172 7.36 8.75 -10.98
CA LYS A 172 6.71 7.57 -10.41
C LYS A 172 6.23 7.78 -8.99
N PHE A 173 7.15 8.00 -8.05
CA PHE A 173 6.82 8.33 -6.68
C PHE A 173 6.62 9.84 -6.58
N VAL A 174 5.49 10.27 -6.04
CA VAL A 174 5.19 11.69 -5.89
C VAL A 174 4.70 11.96 -4.49
N GLU A 175 5.40 12.85 -3.80
CA GLU A 175 4.99 13.36 -2.51
C GLU A 175 4.09 14.58 -2.70
N PHE A 176 2.86 14.49 -2.22
CA PHE A 176 1.90 15.58 -2.20
C PHE A 176 1.67 16.07 -0.78
N ASN A 177 1.38 17.35 -0.60
CA ASN A 177 0.80 17.83 0.65
C ASN A 177 -0.71 17.59 0.70
N ILE A 178 -1.33 17.88 1.85
CA ILE A 178 -2.77 17.66 2.04
C ILE A 178 -3.69 18.46 1.10
N LYS A 179 -3.16 19.53 0.48
CA LYS A 179 -3.88 20.36 -0.49
C LYS A 179 -3.76 19.81 -1.92
N GLY A 180 -2.93 18.80 -2.14
CA GLY A 180 -2.66 18.23 -3.46
C GLY A 180 -1.54 18.95 -4.23
N GLU A 181 -0.73 19.76 -3.56
CA GLU A 181 0.45 20.37 -4.18
C GLU A 181 1.61 19.37 -4.16
N ILE A 182 2.30 19.22 -5.29
CA ILE A 182 3.51 18.39 -5.39
C ILE A 182 4.62 19.06 -4.58
N ILE A 183 5.17 18.30 -3.64
CA ILE A 183 6.33 18.69 -2.83
C ILE A 183 7.62 18.16 -3.47
N GLN A 184 7.62 16.88 -3.86
CA GLN A 184 8.79 16.22 -4.40
C GLN A 184 8.42 15.02 -5.28
N THR A 185 9.30 14.64 -6.19
CA THR A 185 9.15 13.46 -7.05
C THR A 185 10.40 12.58 -7.00
N PHE A 186 10.23 11.26 -7.14
CA PHE A 186 11.32 10.29 -7.15
C PHE A 186 11.08 9.20 -8.18
N GLY A 187 12.15 8.83 -8.88
CA GLY A 187 12.14 7.77 -9.88
C GLY A 187 11.29 8.09 -11.12
N SER A 188 11.52 7.30 -12.17
CA SER A 188 10.85 7.42 -13.45
C SER A 188 10.20 6.10 -13.84
N TRP A 189 9.12 6.19 -14.63
CA TRP A 189 8.58 5.06 -15.38
C TRP A 189 9.38 4.75 -16.64
N GLU A 190 10.17 5.71 -17.12
CA GLU A 190 11.08 5.52 -18.25
C GLU A 190 12.05 4.37 -17.95
N GLY A 191 12.23 3.46 -18.92
CA GLY A 191 13.13 2.30 -18.77
C GLY A 191 12.63 1.18 -17.85
N MET A 192 11.41 1.27 -17.31
CA MET A 192 10.82 0.18 -16.51
C MET A 192 10.41 -1.04 -17.35
N LEU A 193 10.21 -0.84 -18.65
CA LEU A 193 9.97 -1.89 -19.65
C LEU A 193 10.97 -1.75 -20.80
N ASP A 194 11.38 -2.86 -21.39
CA ASP A 194 12.20 -2.88 -22.61
C ASP A 194 11.31 -2.80 -23.87
N VAL A 195 10.35 -1.86 -23.84
CA VAL A 195 9.42 -1.59 -24.94
C VAL A 195 9.35 -0.08 -25.13
N LYS A 196 9.61 0.39 -26.35
CA LYS A 196 9.62 1.82 -26.68
C LYS A 196 8.21 2.36 -26.89
N ASP A 197 8.06 3.67 -26.68
CA ASP A 197 6.85 4.45 -27.02
C ASP A 197 5.56 3.95 -26.33
N VAL A 198 5.69 3.36 -25.14
CA VAL A 198 4.55 2.94 -24.31
C VAL A 198 4.09 4.10 -23.42
N PRO A 199 2.80 4.48 -23.42
CA PRO A 199 2.30 5.52 -22.52
C PRO A 199 2.53 5.18 -21.05
N TYR A 200 2.91 6.16 -20.23
CA TYR A 200 3.20 5.94 -18.80
C TYR A 200 2.03 5.32 -18.03
N SER A 201 0.77 5.64 -18.39
CA SER A 201 -0.41 4.99 -17.79
C SER A 201 -0.42 3.48 -17.99
N VAL A 202 0.03 3.01 -19.15
CA VAL A 202 0.15 1.58 -19.45
C VAL A 202 1.28 0.96 -18.65
N ILE A 203 2.44 1.62 -18.59
CA ILE A 203 3.58 1.16 -17.78
C ILE A 203 3.15 1.06 -16.31
N SER A 204 2.53 2.10 -15.76
CA SER A 204 2.04 2.10 -14.38
C SER A 204 1.00 1.02 -14.13
N SER A 205 0.09 0.74 -15.06
CA SER A 205 -0.91 -0.34 -14.92
C SER A 205 -0.26 -1.72 -14.90
N ILE A 206 0.77 -1.96 -15.71
CA ILE A 206 1.53 -3.22 -15.68
C ILE A 206 2.28 -3.38 -14.34
N HIS A 207 2.71 -2.26 -13.77
CA HIS A 207 3.37 -2.20 -12.46
C HIS A 207 2.38 -1.98 -11.30
N GLN A 208 1.09 -2.24 -11.47
CA GLN A 208 0.11 -2.07 -10.40
C GLN A 208 0.40 -2.95 -9.18
N GLY A 209 -0.03 -2.51 -8.00
CA GLY A 209 0.11 -3.25 -6.76
C GLY A 209 0.13 -2.34 -5.53
N VAL A 210 0.71 -2.81 -4.43
CA VAL A 210 0.59 -2.19 -3.11
C VAL A 210 1.75 -1.25 -2.82
N LEU A 211 1.45 0.01 -2.49
CA LEU A 211 2.36 0.96 -1.84
C LEU A 211 2.20 0.90 -0.31
N ALA A 212 3.32 0.79 0.38
CA ALA A 212 3.38 0.81 1.84
C ALA A 212 4.56 1.66 2.33
N ALA A 213 4.48 2.14 3.56
CA ALA A 213 5.55 2.88 4.21
C ALA A 213 6.01 2.14 5.48
N ASP A 214 7.28 2.29 5.83
CA ASP A 214 7.79 1.83 7.12
C ASP A 214 7.25 2.70 8.27
N PRO A 215 7.29 2.24 9.54
CA PRO A 215 6.77 3.00 10.67
C PRO A 215 7.41 4.39 10.84
N ALA A 216 8.68 4.55 10.44
CA ALA A 216 9.38 5.83 10.52
C ALA A 216 9.10 6.76 9.32
N ARG A 217 8.36 6.29 8.30
CA ARG A 217 8.06 7.01 7.04
C ARG A 217 9.32 7.48 6.31
N LYS A 218 10.40 6.71 6.41
CA LYS A 218 11.68 6.92 5.74
C LYS A 218 11.80 6.11 4.46
N HIS A 219 11.15 4.95 4.42
CA HIS A 219 11.15 4.05 3.28
C HIS A 219 9.74 3.84 2.76
N PHE A 220 9.60 3.87 1.44
CA PHE A 220 8.36 3.59 0.73
C PHE A 220 8.59 2.41 -0.19
N VAL A 221 7.77 1.37 -0.01
CA VAL A 221 7.91 0.11 -0.73
C VAL A 221 6.70 -0.08 -1.62
N LYS A 222 6.95 -0.22 -2.91
CA LYS A 222 5.94 -0.55 -3.92
C LYS A 222 6.17 -1.97 -4.41
N VAL A 223 5.20 -2.85 -4.24
CA VAL A 223 5.27 -4.22 -4.76
C VAL A 223 4.33 -4.40 -5.95
N GLY A 224 4.70 -5.25 -6.90
CA GLY A 224 3.90 -5.58 -8.08
C GLY A 224 3.01 -6.80 -7.88
N VAL A 225 1.76 -6.68 -8.28
CA VAL A 225 0.81 -7.81 -8.31
C VAL A 225 0.93 -8.57 -9.63
N ALA A 226 0.94 -7.86 -10.77
CA ALA A 226 1.01 -8.47 -12.10
C ALA A 226 2.44 -8.72 -12.59
N ARG A 227 3.43 -8.32 -11.78
CA ARG A 227 4.87 -8.51 -12.01
C ARG A 227 5.54 -8.74 -10.66
N ASP A 228 6.50 -9.64 -10.63
CA ASP A 228 7.30 -9.96 -9.46
C ASP A 228 8.42 -8.92 -9.27
N TYR A 229 8.02 -7.73 -8.86
CA TYR A 229 8.95 -6.65 -8.57
C TYR A 229 8.62 -5.94 -7.26
N ILE A 230 9.67 -5.40 -6.64
CA ILE A 230 9.62 -4.57 -5.43
C ILE A 230 10.49 -3.34 -5.68
N GLU A 231 9.96 -2.15 -5.45
CA GLU A 231 10.75 -0.93 -5.42
C GLU A 231 10.78 -0.35 -4.01
N ILE A 232 11.98 -0.11 -3.50
CA ILE A 232 12.26 0.43 -2.17
C ILE A 232 12.86 1.82 -2.35
N LEU A 233 12.09 2.86 -2.05
CA LEU A 233 12.54 4.25 -2.02
C LEU A 233 13.00 4.60 -0.60
N GLU A 234 14.25 5.05 -0.44
CA GLU A 234 14.73 5.79 0.73
C GLU A 234 14.49 7.29 0.48
N LYS A 235 13.56 7.88 1.23
CA LYS A 235 13.06 9.25 0.97
C LYS A 235 14.12 10.32 1.10
N GLU A 236 14.98 10.22 2.11
CA GLU A 236 15.97 11.27 2.45
C GLU A 236 16.99 11.47 1.34
N THR A 237 17.46 10.37 0.74
CA THR A 237 18.47 10.39 -0.33
C THR A 237 17.85 10.36 -1.72
N GLY A 238 16.59 9.92 -1.84
CA GLY A 238 15.95 9.62 -3.11
C GLY A 238 16.44 8.32 -3.75
N LYS A 239 17.21 7.49 -3.03
CA LYS A 239 17.71 6.21 -3.55
C LYS A 239 16.57 5.22 -3.74
N ILE A 240 16.55 4.58 -4.90
CA ILE A 240 15.59 3.53 -5.23
C ILE A 240 16.35 2.23 -5.52
N ILE A 241 15.94 1.16 -4.85
CA ILE A 241 16.36 -0.21 -5.15
C ILE A 241 15.17 -0.94 -5.75
N SER A 242 15.34 -1.46 -6.97
CA SER A 242 14.35 -2.29 -7.66
C SER A 242 14.79 -3.74 -7.63
N VAL A 243 14.07 -4.56 -6.88
CA VAL A 243 14.26 -6.01 -6.80
C VAL A 243 13.30 -6.67 -7.79
N ARG A 244 13.81 -7.54 -8.66
CA ARG A 244 13.03 -8.28 -9.67
C ARG A 244 13.24 -9.78 -9.47
N GLY A 245 12.16 -10.53 -9.30
CA GLY A 245 12.24 -11.96 -9.05
C GLY A 245 11.12 -12.46 -8.15
N PRO A 246 10.97 -13.79 -8.06
CA PRO A 246 11.93 -14.78 -8.58
C PRO A 246 11.82 -15.14 -10.09
N GLU A 247 10.71 -14.89 -10.77
CA GLU A 247 10.45 -15.27 -12.17
C GLU A 247 10.89 -14.21 -13.20
N GLN A 248 11.10 -12.98 -12.75
CA GLN A 248 11.36 -11.78 -13.56
C GLN A 248 10.32 -11.58 -14.66
N PHE A 249 9.06 -11.83 -14.32
CA PHE A 249 7.93 -11.85 -15.23
C PHE A 249 7.59 -10.44 -15.74
N VAL A 250 7.34 -10.36 -17.05
CA VAL A 250 6.72 -9.21 -17.71
C VAL A 250 5.55 -9.78 -18.52
N PRO A 251 4.30 -9.38 -18.26
CA PRO A 251 3.18 -9.86 -19.05
C PRO A 251 3.30 -9.39 -20.50
N GLU A 252 2.88 -10.24 -21.44
CA GLU A 252 2.66 -9.81 -22.83
C GLU A 252 1.40 -8.94 -22.89
N PHE A 253 1.48 -7.78 -23.53
CA PHE A 253 0.38 -6.83 -23.61
C PHE A 253 0.33 -6.12 -24.96
N GLU A 254 -0.88 -5.66 -25.30
CA GLU A 254 -1.12 -4.66 -26.34
C GLU A 254 -1.62 -3.36 -25.70
N VAL A 255 -1.35 -2.23 -26.33
CA VAL A 255 -1.91 -0.94 -25.92
C VAL A 255 -3.27 -0.77 -26.58
N HIS A 256 -4.33 -0.76 -25.77
CA HIS A 256 -5.70 -0.49 -26.21
C HIS A 256 -6.18 0.84 -25.62
N TYR A 257 -7.30 1.37 -26.13
CA TYR A 257 -7.85 2.66 -25.70
C TYR A 257 -9.30 2.50 -25.26
N SER A 258 -9.64 3.05 -24.09
CA SER A 258 -11.01 3.11 -23.57
C SER A 258 -11.33 4.55 -23.19
N GLY A 259 -12.37 5.13 -23.79
CA GLY A 259 -12.69 6.55 -23.58
C GLY A 259 -11.55 7.51 -23.95
N GLY A 260 -10.63 7.10 -24.83
CA GLY A 260 -9.42 7.86 -25.17
C GLY A 260 -8.23 7.67 -24.23
N TYR A 261 -8.39 6.91 -23.13
CA TYR A 261 -7.31 6.61 -22.18
C TYR A 261 -6.60 5.29 -22.55
N PRO A 262 -5.26 5.27 -22.66
CA PRO A 262 -4.53 4.05 -22.99
C PRO A 262 -4.42 3.12 -21.78
N TYR A 263 -4.61 1.82 -22.01
CA TYR A 263 -4.54 0.76 -21.00
C TYR A 263 -3.90 -0.52 -21.58
N PRO A 264 -3.27 -1.37 -20.74
CA PRO A 264 -2.74 -2.65 -21.19
C PRO A 264 -3.87 -3.66 -21.37
N HIS A 265 -3.95 -4.27 -22.55
CA HIS A 265 -4.77 -5.44 -22.81
C HIS A 265 -3.88 -6.69 -22.78
N PHE A 266 -4.11 -7.57 -21.79
CA PHE A 266 -3.33 -8.81 -21.62
C PHE A 266 -3.92 -9.95 -22.44
N HIS A 267 -3.08 -10.74 -23.11
CA HIS A 267 -3.53 -11.82 -23.99
C HIS A 267 -4.01 -13.08 -23.26
N LYS A 268 -3.57 -13.28 -22.01
CA LYS A 268 -3.89 -14.44 -21.17
C LYS A 268 -3.98 -14.01 -19.71
N ASN A 269 -4.63 -14.84 -18.89
CA ASN A 269 -4.48 -14.74 -17.44
C ASN A 269 -2.99 -14.79 -17.10
N SER A 270 -2.58 -13.86 -16.25
CA SER A 270 -1.21 -13.73 -15.80
C SER A 270 -1.15 -14.12 -14.32
N PRO A 271 -0.02 -14.69 -13.88
CA PRO A 271 0.19 -14.96 -12.46
C PRO A 271 0.11 -13.68 -11.63
N ASN A 272 -0.34 -13.83 -10.39
CA ASN A 272 -0.15 -12.81 -9.36
C ASN A 272 1.10 -13.14 -8.54
N PHE A 273 1.80 -12.11 -8.10
CA PHE A 273 3.05 -12.22 -7.34
C PHE A 273 2.89 -11.63 -5.94
N TYR A 274 3.30 -10.39 -5.72
CA TYR A 274 3.29 -9.76 -4.41
C TYR A 274 1.95 -9.08 -4.13
N THR A 275 1.05 -9.76 -3.42
CA THR A 275 -0.32 -9.30 -3.17
C THR A 275 -0.45 -8.36 -1.97
N SER A 276 0.53 -8.38 -1.07
CA SER A 276 0.57 -7.52 0.11
C SER A 276 2.00 -7.21 0.54
N CYS A 277 2.19 -6.06 1.18
CA CYS A 277 3.48 -5.57 1.64
C CYS A 277 3.34 -4.93 3.03
N GLN A 278 4.24 -5.28 3.95
CA GLN A 278 4.31 -4.78 5.32
C GLN A 278 5.75 -4.38 5.65
N PRO A 279 6.21 -3.18 5.28
CA PRO A 279 7.49 -2.65 5.74
C PRO A 279 7.41 -2.38 7.25
N LYS A 280 8.39 -2.89 8.00
CA LYS A 280 8.55 -2.70 9.45
C LYS A 280 9.91 -2.08 9.75
N SER A 281 10.30 -2.01 11.02
CA SER A 281 11.51 -1.28 11.40
C SER A 281 12.79 -1.94 10.89
N LYS A 282 12.83 -3.28 10.78
CA LYS A 282 14.01 -4.02 10.32
C LYS A 282 13.85 -4.56 8.92
N TYR A 283 12.69 -5.14 8.62
CA TYR A 283 12.46 -5.87 7.37
C TYR A 283 11.18 -5.45 6.66
N ILE A 284 11.10 -5.85 5.39
CA ILE A 284 9.93 -5.75 4.53
C ILE A 284 9.37 -7.16 4.38
N TYR A 285 8.13 -7.35 4.81
CA TYR A 285 7.45 -8.64 4.68
C TYR A 285 6.46 -8.56 3.53
N THR A 286 6.47 -9.51 2.62
CA THR A 286 5.58 -9.55 1.47
C THR A 286 4.86 -10.88 1.39
N LEU A 287 3.57 -10.85 1.04
CA LEU A 287 2.82 -12.06 0.76
C LEU A 287 2.99 -12.39 -0.72
N TYR A 288 3.49 -13.59 -1.01
CA TYR A 288 3.91 -14.02 -2.34
C TYR A 288 3.08 -15.21 -2.82
N PHE A 289 2.48 -15.08 -4.02
CA PHE A 289 1.70 -16.17 -4.64
C PHE A 289 2.50 -16.94 -5.69
N GLY A 290 3.01 -16.24 -6.71
CA GLY A 290 3.80 -16.82 -7.81
C GLY A 290 3.03 -17.78 -8.72
N LYS A 291 1.70 -17.67 -8.75
CA LYS A 291 0.80 -18.67 -9.35
C LYS A 291 -0.29 -18.01 -10.20
N ASP A 292 -0.86 -18.77 -11.14
CA ASP A 292 -1.97 -18.32 -11.99
C ASP A 292 -3.20 -17.99 -11.15
N MET A 293 -3.87 -16.88 -11.47
CA MET A 293 -5.09 -16.45 -10.80
C MET A 293 -6.25 -17.46 -10.90
N GLU A 294 -6.26 -18.35 -11.90
CA GLU A 294 -7.27 -19.41 -11.98
C GLU A 294 -7.21 -20.35 -10.76
N LEU A 295 -6.04 -20.51 -10.13
CA LEU A 295 -5.90 -21.31 -8.91
C LEU A 295 -6.61 -20.68 -7.70
N TYR A 296 -6.91 -19.37 -7.71
CA TYR A 296 -7.80 -18.78 -6.71
C TYR A 296 -9.20 -19.39 -6.77
N LYS A 297 -9.69 -19.74 -7.96
CA LYS A 297 -11.01 -20.39 -8.13
C LYS A 297 -11.01 -21.83 -7.61
N GLU A 298 -9.83 -22.44 -7.51
CA GLU A 298 -9.62 -23.77 -6.93
C GLU A 298 -9.40 -23.73 -5.41
N GLY A 299 -9.46 -22.55 -4.79
CA GLY A 299 -9.31 -22.39 -3.35
C GLY A 299 -7.87 -22.20 -2.87
N LEU A 300 -6.89 -22.10 -3.78
CA LEU A 300 -5.49 -21.87 -3.44
C LEU A 300 -5.22 -20.38 -3.34
N MET A 301 -4.66 -19.94 -2.22
CA MET A 301 -4.23 -18.56 -2.00
C MET A 301 -2.75 -18.50 -1.65
N ASP A 302 -2.31 -17.33 -1.23
CA ASP A 302 -0.95 -17.08 -0.81
C ASP A 302 -0.70 -17.61 0.60
N ASN A 303 0.38 -18.36 0.77
CA ASN A 303 0.85 -18.85 2.06
C ASN A 303 2.37 -18.68 2.24
N ARG A 304 3.06 -18.05 1.27
CA ARG A 304 4.50 -17.76 1.36
C ARG A 304 4.70 -16.31 1.78
N VAL A 305 5.49 -16.08 2.81
CA VAL A 305 5.92 -14.72 3.20
C VAL A 305 7.41 -14.57 2.91
N LEU A 306 7.74 -13.79 1.89
CA LEU A 306 9.12 -13.44 1.55
C LEU A 306 9.53 -12.18 2.30
N VAL A 307 10.68 -12.24 2.96
CA VAL A 307 11.19 -11.17 3.83
C VAL A 307 12.46 -10.58 3.24
N PHE A 308 12.50 -9.25 3.08
CA PHE A 308 13.61 -8.51 2.51
C PHE A 308 14.17 -7.50 3.50
N ASP A 309 15.46 -7.17 3.39
CA ASP A 309 16.01 -5.97 4.01
C ASP A 309 15.77 -4.72 3.13
N TYR A 310 16.00 -3.53 3.69
CA TYR A 310 15.89 -2.27 2.95
C TYR A 310 17.00 -2.06 1.90
N LYS A 311 17.95 -3.00 1.78
CA LYS A 311 18.92 -3.05 0.69
C LYS A 311 18.45 -3.95 -0.46
N GLY A 312 17.24 -4.52 -0.37
CA GLY A 312 16.67 -5.39 -1.40
C GLY A 312 17.24 -6.80 -1.42
N ASN A 313 17.90 -7.25 -0.34
CA ASN A 313 18.34 -8.64 -0.21
C ASN A 313 17.21 -9.47 0.41
N ILE A 314 16.96 -10.67 -0.11
CA ILE A 314 16.07 -11.63 0.52
C ILE A 314 16.75 -12.23 1.76
N ILE A 315 16.06 -12.24 2.89
CA ILE A 315 16.60 -12.61 4.20
C ILE A 315 16.08 -13.98 4.65
N MET A 316 14.79 -14.24 4.42
CA MET A 316 14.14 -15.50 4.77
C MET A 316 12.79 -15.65 4.06
N GLU A 317 12.28 -16.86 4.09
CA GLU A 317 10.93 -17.21 3.69
C GLU A 317 10.20 -17.87 4.87
N PHE A 318 8.93 -17.51 5.08
CA PHE A 318 8.02 -18.30 5.91
C PHE A 318 7.04 -19.05 5.02
N ASP A 319 6.94 -20.36 5.24
CA ASP A 319 5.89 -21.21 4.65
C ASP A 319 4.79 -21.42 5.70
N LEU A 320 3.61 -20.88 5.43
CA LEU A 320 2.48 -20.91 6.34
C LEU A 320 1.57 -22.10 6.02
N ASP A 321 1.08 -22.78 7.06
CA ASP A 321 0.12 -23.88 6.87
C ASP A 321 -1.33 -23.43 6.68
N HIS A 322 -1.57 -22.11 6.54
CA HIS A 322 -2.85 -21.53 6.16
C HIS A 322 -2.67 -20.55 5.01
N TYR A 323 -3.60 -20.59 4.06
CA TYR A 323 -3.76 -19.57 3.03
C TYR A 323 -4.33 -18.28 3.61
N LEU A 324 -3.81 -17.13 3.20
CA LEU A 324 -4.19 -15.83 3.75
C LEU A 324 -4.86 -14.91 2.70
N LEU A 325 -5.91 -14.21 3.12
CA LEU A 325 -6.52 -13.08 2.40
C LEU A 325 -5.74 -11.77 2.59
N SER A 326 -5.20 -11.60 3.80
CA SER A 326 -4.44 -10.43 4.21
C SER A 326 -3.62 -10.77 5.45
N PHE A 327 -2.60 -9.98 5.71
CA PHE A 327 -1.75 -10.16 6.89
C PHE A 327 -1.20 -8.84 7.40
N THR A 328 -0.78 -8.86 8.66
CA THR A 328 -0.03 -7.79 9.31
C THR A 328 1.05 -8.39 10.21
N ILE A 329 2.08 -7.60 10.51
CA ILE A 329 3.27 -8.05 11.24
C ILE A 329 3.45 -7.21 12.49
N ASP A 330 3.61 -7.92 13.61
CA ASP A 330 4.16 -7.42 14.86
C ASP A 330 5.62 -7.90 14.95
N GLU A 331 6.53 -7.06 14.46
CA GLU A 331 7.96 -7.40 14.37
C GLU A 331 8.64 -7.46 15.74
N GLU A 332 8.11 -6.73 16.74
CA GLU A 332 8.66 -6.71 18.09
C GLU A 332 8.42 -8.05 18.80
N ASN A 333 7.18 -8.56 18.70
CA ASN A 333 6.82 -9.85 19.30
C ASN A 333 7.01 -11.05 18.34
N ARG A 334 7.53 -10.80 17.13
CA ARG A 334 7.77 -11.80 16.08
C ARG A 334 6.51 -12.60 15.75
N LYS A 335 5.42 -11.89 15.49
CA LYS A 335 4.12 -12.47 15.15
C LYS A 335 3.62 -12.02 13.80
N ILE A 336 3.01 -12.97 13.09
CA ILE A 336 2.22 -12.73 11.89
C ILE A 336 0.76 -12.94 12.27
N TYR A 337 -0.08 -11.96 11.99
CA TYR A 337 -1.53 -12.13 12.07
C TYR A 337 -2.10 -12.09 10.67
N GLY A 338 -2.93 -13.07 10.33
CA GLY A 338 -3.56 -13.18 9.01
C GLY A 338 -5.06 -13.36 9.12
N ILE A 339 -5.76 -13.05 8.03
CA ILE A 339 -7.13 -13.54 7.81
C ILE A 339 -7.04 -14.78 6.93
N THR A 340 -7.54 -15.92 7.38
CA THR A 340 -7.49 -17.16 6.62
C THR A 340 -8.39 -17.11 5.39
N TYR A 341 -7.99 -17.78 4.32
CA TYR A 341 -8.82 -18.08 3.17
C TYR A 341 -9.27 -19.54 3.24
N ASP A 342 -10.44 -19.77 3.83
CA ASP A 342 -11.06 -21.08 3.95
C ASP A 342 -12.59 -20.94 4.09
N ALA A 343 -13.29 -22.04 4.38
CA ALA A 343 -14.75 -22.06 4.50
C ALA A 343 -15.30 -21.21 5.67
N GLU A 344 -14.50 -20.99 6.72
CA GLU A 344 -14.84 -20.22 7.90
C GLU A 344 -13.73 -19.20 8.20
N PRO A 345 -13.56 -18.15 7.36
CA PRO A 345 -12.45 -17.20 7.49
C PRO A 345 -12.38 -16.58 8.88
N ASN A 346 -11.21 -16.62 9.51
CA ASN A 346 -10.99 -15.98 10.81
C ASN A 346 -9.54 -15.51 10.95
N ILE A 347 -9.18 -15.00 12.12
CA ILE A 347 -7.80 -14.61 12.42
C ILE A 347 -6.97 -15.88 12.64
N VAL A 348 -5.75 -15.88 12.12
CA VAL A 348 -4.71 -16.84 12.47
C VAL A 348 -3.47 -16.10 12.95
N GLU A 349 -2.85 -16.61 14.02
CA GLU A 349 -1.55 -16.13 14.54
C GLU A 349 -0.45 -17.15 14.23
N PHE A 350 0.69 -16.67 13.76
CA PHE A 350 1.93 -17.44 13.64
C PHE A 350 3.02 -16.78 14.48
N GLN A 351 3.80 -17.59 15.19
CA GLN A 351 4.98 -17.16 15.93
C GLN A 351 6.23 -17.58 15.15
N PHE A 352 7.15 -16.65 14.90
CA PHE A 352 8.42 -16.92 14.23
C PHE A 352 9.64 -16.64 15.10
#